data_AF-A0A838AG21-F1
#
_entry.id   AF-A0A838AG21-F1
#
_cell.length_a   1.000
_cell.length_b   1.000
_cell.length_c   1.000
_cell.angle_alpha   90.00
_cell.angle_beta   90.00
_cell.angle_gamma   90.00
#
_symmetry.space_group_name_H-M   'P 1'
#
loop_
_entity.id
_entity.type
_entity.pdbx_description
1 polymer ?
#
loop_
_entity_poly.entity_id
_entity_poly.type
_entity_poly.pdbx_seq_one_letter_code
_entity_poly.pdbx_strand_id
1 'polypeptide(L)'
;MADIKNVRWALVLGLGAFALIRPVLSMTGGMDALGTPLGPVLVTAVISVVWIAAVVLARVAEPVLTLVLTGLAYGVFAIVLSAALSPIVSGELQGPLATSFGFAVVPVLLVNALWGAVTGAIALVITGRRREQGQLR
;
A
#
# COMPACT_ATOMS: atom_id res chain seq x y z
N MET A 1 22.32 -0.10 8.21
CA MET A 1 21.20 0.68 8.75
C MET A 1 20.42 1.23 7.58
N ALA A 2 19.10 1.08 7.57
CA ALA A 2 18.26 1.72 6.55
C ALA A 2 18.29 3.25 6.76
N ASP A 3 18.54 4.01 5.71
CA ASP A 3 18.64 5.47 5.73
C ASP A 3 17.44 6.10 5.02
N ILE A 4 16.61 6.77 5.82
CA ILE A 4 15.41 7.45 5.35
C ILE A 4 15.71 8.56 4.33
N LYS A 5 16.95 9.08 4.29
CA LYS A 5 17.36 10.10 3.32
C LYS A 5 17.46 9.57 1.89
N ASN A 6 17.65 8.25 1.73
CA ASN A 6 17.70 7.59 0.42
C ASN A 6 16.32 7.17 -0.10
N VAL A 7 15.26 7.44 0.67
CA VAL A 7 13.89 7.13 0.27
C VAL A 7 13.42 8.14 -0.77
N ARG A 8 12.95 7.61 -1.90
CA ARG A 8 12.30 8.41 -2.95
C ARG A 8 10.85 8.70 -2.52
N TRP A 9 10.63 9.76 -1.75
CA TRP A 9 9.32 10.12 -1.22
C TRP A 9 8.22 10.23 -2.28
N ALA A 10 8.53 10.75 -3.46
CA ALA A 10 7.58 10.79 -4.58
C ALA A 10 7.07 9.38 -4.98
N LEU A 11 7.93 8.36 -4.91
CA LEU A 11 7.56 6.97 -5.20
C LEU A 11 6.67 6.41 -4.07
N VAL A 12 7.02 6.66 -2.81
CA VAL A 12 6.23 6.25 -1.64
C VAL A 12 4.82 6.82 -1.71
N LEU A 13 4.70 8.13 -1.91
CA LEU A 13 3.41 8.81 -1.97
C LEU A 13 2.63 8.40 -3.22
N GLY A 14 3.29 8.27 -4.37
CA GLY A 14 2.64 7.85 -5.61
C GLY A 14 2.08 6.42 -5.54
N LEU A 15 2.87 5.47 -5.02
CA LEU A 15 2.43 4.08 -4.86
C LEU A 15 1.37 3.94 -3.76
N GLY A 16 1.48 4.71 -2.68
CA GLY A 16 0.47 4.76 -1.61
C GLY A 16 -0.86 5.31 -2.12
N ALA A 17 -0.82 6.37 -2.94
CA ALA A 17 -2.01 6.95 -3.57
C ALA A 17 -2.62 6.00 -4.61
N PHE A 18 -1.80 5.30 -5.40
CA PHE A 18 -2.28 4.29 -6.35
C PHE A 18 -3.11 3.19 -5.66
N ALA A 19 -2.71 2.78 -4.45
CA ALA A 19 -3.43 1.76 -3.70
C ALA A 19 -4.84 2.21 -3.24
N LEU A 20 -5.17 3.51 -3.30
CA LEU A 20 -6.53 4.01 -3.08
C LEU A 20 -7.55 3.52 -4.11
N ILE A 21 -7.10 2.95 -5.23
CA ILE A 21 -8.00 2.27 -6.17
C ILE A 21 -8.84 1.19 -5.46
N ARG A 22 -8.28 0.50 -4.46
CA ARG A 22 -8.99 -0.53 -3.69
C ARG A 22 -10.16 0.05 -2.88
N PRO A 23 -9.97 1.03 -1.98
CA PRO A 23 -11.10 1.63 -1.26
C PRO A 23 -12.10 2.30 -2.20
N VAL A 24 -11.66 2.95 -3.28
CA VAL A 24 -12.57 3.53 -4.27
C VAL A 24 -13.46 2.45 -4.92
N LEU A 25 -12.88 1.34 -5.39
CA LEU A 25 -13.65 0.23 -5.96
C LEU A 25 -14.59 -0.43 -4.94
N SER A 26 -14.20 -0.46 -3.67
CA SER A 26 -15.06 -0.96 -2.59
C SER A 26 -16.24 -0.03 -2.32
N MET A 27 -16.05 1.29 -2.43
CA MET A 27 -17.10 2.28 -2.18
C MET A 27 -18.08 2.40 -3.36
N THR A 28 -17.62 2.19 -4.60
CA THR A 28 -18.45 2.30 -5.80
C THR A 28 -19.16 1.01 -6.21
N GLY A 29 -18.95 -0.09 -5.48
CA GLY A 29 -19.47 -1.42 -5.85
C GLY A 29 -18.69 -2.10 -6.98
N GLY A 30 -17.57 -1.52 -7.44
CA GLY A 30 -16.73 -2.12 -8.50
C GLY A 30 -16.11 -3.46 -8.11
N MET A 31 -15.98 -3.73 -6.80
CA MET A 31 -15.54 -5.04 -6.29
C MET A 31 -16.56 -6.15 -6.52
N ASP A 32 -17.86 -5.82 -6.51
CA ASP A 32 -18.93 -6.80 -6.71
C ASP A 32 -19.03 -7.22 -8.18
N ALA A 33 -18.73 -6.31 -9.09
CA ALA A 33 -18.63 -6.60 -10.53
C ALA A 33 -17.51 -7.60 -10.87
N LEU A 34 -16.48 -7.69 -10.02
CA LEU A 34 -15.39 -8.66 -10.14
C LEU A 34 -15.70 -10.00 -9.45
N GLY A 35 -16.82 -10.09 -8.74
CA GLY A 35 -17.26 -11.26 -7.97
C GLY A 35 -16.54 -11.41 -6.63
N THR A 36 -17.26 -11.89 -5.61
CA THR A 36 -16.70 -12.20 -4.29
C THR A 36 -16.42 -13.70 -4.16
N PRO A 37 -15.28 -14.14 -3.59
CA PRO A 37 -14.22 -13.35 -2.93
C PRO A 37 -13.06 -12.94 -3.86
N LEU A 38 -13.13 -13.21 -5.16
CA LEU A 38 -12.02 -13.04 -6.11
C LEU A 38 -11.64 -11.57 -6.33
N GLY A 39 -12.60 -10.65 -6.44
CA GLY A 39 -12.36 -9.22 -6.67
C GLY A 39 -11.38 -8.59 -5.68
N PRO A 40 -11.65 -8.66 -4.36
CA PRO A 40 -10.73 -8.15 -3.33
C PRO A 40 -9.32 -8.73 -3.41
N VAL A 41 -9.19 -10.03 -3.68
CA VAL A 41 -7.90 -10.73 -3.77
C VAL A 41 -7.15 -10.27 -5.01
N LEU A 42 -7.81 -10.21 -6.17
CA LEU A 42 -7.23 -9.77 -7.43
C LEU A 42 -6.73 -8.33 -7.36
N VAL A 43 -7.54 -7.40 -6.84
CA VAL A 43 -7.14 -6.00 -6.69
C VAL A 43 -5.90 -5.88 -5.78
N THR A 44 -5.90 -6.61 -4.66
CA THR A 44 -4.76 -6.61 -3.72
C THR A 44 -3.50 -7.20 -4.35
N ALA A 45 -3.65 -8.28 -5.14
CA ALA A 45 -2.56 -8.88 -5.89
C ALA A 45 -1.99 -7.91 -6.94
N VAL A 46 -2.85 -7.23 -7.71
CA VAL A 46 -2.43 -6.23 -8.71
C VAL A 46 -1.67 -5.09 -8.04
N ILE A 47 -2.19 -4.52 -6.94
CA ILE A 47 -1.49 -3.47 -6.18
C ILE A 47 -0.11 -3.96 -5.73
N SER A 48 -0.04 -5.17 -5.18
CA SER A 48 1.22 -5.74 -4.69
C SER A 48 2.23 -5.94 -5.81
N VAL A 49 1.79 -6.43 -6.98
CA VAL A 49 2.62 -6.58 -8.17
C VAL A 49 3.13 -5.23 -8.65
N VAL A 50 2.28 -4.20 -8.71
CA VAL A 50 2.68 -2.84 -9.11
C VAL A 50 3.71 -2.26 -8.16
N TRP A 51 3.52 -2.40 -6.85
CA TRP A 51 4.48 -1.96 -5.83
C TRP A 51 5.84 -2.62 -5.99
N ILE A 52 5.85 -3.96 -6.09
CA ILE A 52 7.08 -4.74 -6.27
C ILE A 52 7.77 -4.37 -7.58
N ALA A 53 7.03 -4.34 -8.69
CA ALA A 53 7.56 -4.01 -10.01
C ALA A 53 8.15 -2.60 -10.04
N ALA A 54 7.45 -1.60 -9.49
CA ALA A 54 7.94 -0.23 -9.44
C ALA A 54 9.26 -0.13 -8.69
N VAL A 55 9.37 -0.76 -7.51
CA VAL A 55 10.58 -0.73 -6.68
C VAL A 55 11.76 -1.48 -7.34
N VAL A 56 11.49 -2.64 -7.94
CA VAL A 56 12.50 -3.44 -8.66
C VAL A 56 12.99 -2.72 -9.92
N LEU A 57 12.09 -2.15 -10.72
CA LEU A 57 12.41 -1.43 -11.95
C LEU A 57 13.12 -0.10 -11.66
N ALA A 58 12.69 0.61 -10.62
CA ALA A 58 13.32 1.84 -10.16
C ALA A 58 14.66 1.62 -9.45
N ARG A 59 15.09 0.36 -9.27
CA ARG A 59 16.34 -0.05 -8.61
C ARG A 59 16.54 0.64 -7.25
N VAL A 60 15.48 0.72 -6.47
CA VAL A 60 15.50 1.41 -5.17
C VAL A 60 16.54 0.76 -4.25
N ALA A 61 17.35 1.59 -3.59
CA ALA A 61 18.40 1.12 -2.68
C ALA A 61 17.82 0.33 -1.50
N GLU A 62 16.69 0.79 -0.96
CA GLU A 62 16.04 0.25 0.24
C GLU A 62 14.59 -0.16 -0.05
N PRO A 63 14.38 -1.33 -0.71
CA PRO A 63 13.07 -1.77 -1.16
C PRO A 63 12.10 -2.03 0.01
N VAL A 64 12.60 -2.60 1.12
CA VAL A 64 11.78 -2.90 2.30
C VAL A 64 11.29 -1.63 2.97
N LEU A 65 12.20 -0.70 3.30
CA LEU A 65 11.81 0.57 3.93
C LEU A 65 10.84 1.34 3.04
N THR A 66 11.10 1.38 1.73
CA THR A 66 10.22 2.07 0.77
C THR A 66 8.81 1.49 0.76
N LEU A 67 8.66 0.16 0.73
CA LEU A 67 7.33 -0.46 0.70
C LEU A 67 6.62 -0.44 2.06
N VAL A 68 7.35 -0.48 3.18
CA VAL A 68 6.78 -0.21 4.51
C VAL A 68 6.20 1.21 4.57
N LEU A 69 6.97 2.22 4.15
CA LEU A 69 6.51 3.61 4.10
C LEU A 69 5.34 3.78 3.10
N THR A 70 5.34 3.02 2.01
CA THR A 70 4.23 3.00 1.04
C THR A 70 2.96 2.45 1.66
N GLY A 71 3.06 1.35 2.43
CA GLY A 71 1.96 0.81 3.21
C GLY A 71 1.42 1.80 4.22
N LEU A 72 2.30 2.47 4.98
CA LEU A 72 1.90 3.51 5.92
C LEU A 72 1.21 4.69 5.22
N ALA A 73 1.77 5.17 4.10
CA ALA A 73 1.18 6.24 3.30
C ALA A 73 -0.22 5.87 2.81
N TYR A 74 -0.39 4.66 2.25
CA TYR A 74 -1.71 4.14 1.87
C TYR A 74 -2.67 4.08 3.06
N GLY A 75 -2.22 3.58 4.23
CA GLY A 75 -3.04 3.52 5.44
C GLY A 75 -3.54 4.90 5.87
N VAL A 76 -2.66 5.90 5.88
CA VAL A 76 -3.02 7.30 6.16
C VAL A 76 -4.00 7.83 5.12
N PHE A 77 -3.72 7.65 3.83
CA PHE A 77 -4.61 8.12 2.77
C PHE A 77 -5.99 7.46 2.83
N ALA A 78 -6.07 6.17 3.13
CA ALA A 78 -7.33 5.45 3.26
C ALA A 78 -8.14 5.98 4.46
N ILE A 79 -7.49 6.30 5.57
CA ILE A 79 -8.12 6.93 6.73
C ILE A 79 -8.68 8.30 6.36
N VAL A 80 -7.86 9.14 5.71
CA VAL A 80 -8.29 10.49 5.27
C VAL A 80 -9.44 10.41 4.27
N LEU A 81 -9.35 9.49 3.30
CA LEU A 81 -10.39 9.26 2.31
C LEU A 81 -11.70 8.83 2.97
N SER A 82 -11.64 7.88 3.92
CA SER A 82 -12.82 7.44 4.69
C SER A 82 -13.41 8.58 5.51
N ALA A 83 -12.58 9.39 6.16
CA ALA A 83 -13.02 10.51 6.97
C ALA A 83 -13.69 11.62 6.15
N ALA A 84 -13.21 11.86 4.93
CA ALA A 84 -13.76 12.84 4.02
C ALA A 84 -15.04 12.35 3.32
N LEU A 85 -15.08 11.07 2.91
CA LEU A 85 -16.20 10.54 2.13
C LEU A 85 -17.35 9.99 2.99
N SER A 86 -17.08 9.42 4.17
CA SER A 86 -18.15 8.83 4.98
C SER A 86 -19.26 9.81 5.41
N PRO A 87 -18.98 11.06 5.82
CA PRO A 87 -20.07 11.99 6.15
C PRO A 87 -20.93 12.32 4.93
N ILE A 88 -20.33 12.31 3.74
CA ILE A 88 -21.00 12.66 2.47
C ILE A 88 -21.89 11.50 2.01
N VAL A 89 -21.40 10.26 2.12
CA VAL A 89 -22.09 9.08 1.61
C VAL A 89 -23.11 8.52 2.61
N SER A 90 -22.76 8.49 3.89
CA SER A 90 -23.57 7.85 4.94
C SER A 90 -24.22 8.81 5.94
N GLY A 91 -23.91 10.12 5.89
CA GLY A 91 -24.41 11.09 6.87
C GLY A 91 -23.75 11.01 8.25
N GLU A 92 -23.01 9.94 8.53
CA GLU A 92 -22.23 9.72 9.75
C GLU A 92 -20.74 9.57 9.41
N LEU A 93 -19.86 9.96 10.34
CA LEU A 93 -18.45 9.59 10.26
C LEU A 93 -18.34 8.07 10.37
N GLN A 94 -17.73 7.43 9.39
CA GLN A 94 -17.41 6.00 9.38
C GLN A 94 -15.91 5.80 9.16
N GLY A 95 -15.36 4.74 9.76
CA GLY A 95 -13.96 4.37 9.66
C GLY A 95 -13.18 4.55 10.96
N PRO A 96 -11.84 4.44 10.93
CA PRO A 96 -11.02 4.39 12.15
C PRO A 96 -11.10 5.62 13.05
N LEU A 97 -11.59 6.75 12.51
CA LEU A 97 -11.81 8.00 13.25
C LEU A 97 -13.21 8.10 13.87
N ALA A 98 -14.15 7.25 13.45
CA ALA A 98 -15.52 7.23 13.98
C ALA A 98 -15.63 6.52 15.34
N THR A 99 -14.67 5.65 15.67
CA THR A 99 -14.58 5.06 17.01
C THR A 99 -14.16 6.12 18.02
N SER A 100 -14.87 6.21 19.15
CA SER A 100 -14.77 7.28 20.17
C SER A 100 -13.38 7.57 20.77
N PHE A 101 -12.34 6.81 20.42
CA PHE A 101 -10.95 7.01 20.87
C PHE A 101 -9.88 6.89 19.77
N GLY A 102 -10.25 6.72 18.49
CA GLY A 102 -9.26 6.62 17.39
C GLY A 102 -8.34 5.38 17.44
N PHE A 103 -8.55 4.43 18.36
CA PHE A 103 -7.74 3.23 18.53
C PHE A 103 -7.62 2.38 17.25
N ALA A 104 -8.60 2.44 16.35
CA ALA A 104 -8.59 1.70 15.11
C ALA A 104 -7.52 2.18 14.11
N VAL A 105 -6.94 3.38 14.28
CA VAL A 105 -5.88 3.91 13.41
C VAL A 105 -4.61 3.06 13.51
N VAL A 106 -4.19 2.71 14.73
CA VAL A 106 -2.92 1.99 14.95
C VAL A 106 -2.92 0.60 14.30
N PRO A 107 -3.95 -0.26 14.50
CA PRO A 107 -4.05 -1.54 13.81
C PRO A 107 -4.05 -1.40 12.28
N VAL A 108 -4.76 -0.40 11.73
CA VAL A 108 -4.78 -0.16 10.27
C VAL A 108 -3.39 0.16 9.76
N LEU A 109 -2.65 1.06 10.43
CA LEU A 109 -1.29 1.40 10.03
C LEU A 109 -0.35 0.21 10.17
N LEU A 110 -0.46 -0.58 11.24
CA LEU A 110 0.37 -1.77 11.46
C LEU A 110 0.16 -2.83 10.39
N VAL A 111 -1.09 -3.16 10.06
CA VAL A 111 -1.41 -4.15 9.01
C VAL A 111 -0.85 -3.69 7.66
N ASN A 112 -1.01 -2.41 7.32
CA ASN A 112 -0.49 -1.89 6.07
C ASN A 112 1.05 -1.81 6.05
N ALA A 113 1.68 -1.47 7.17
CA ALA A 113 3.13 -1.50 7.30
C ALA A 113 3.68 -2.93 7.14
N LEU A 114 3.00 -3.92 7.75
CA LEU A 114 3.35 -5.33 7.62
C LEU A 114 3.19 -5.82 6.18
N TRP A 115 2.12 -5.44 5.49
CA TRP A 115 1.93 -5.78 4.08
C TRP A 115 3.01 -5.13 3.19
N GLY A 116 3.35 -3.88 3.49
CA GLY A 116 4.49 -3.18 2.91
C GLY A 116 5.82 -3.91 3.14
N ALA A 117 6.03 -4.46 4.34
CA ALA A 117 7.22 -5.25 4.66
C ALA A 117 7.27 -6.56 3.86
N VAL A 118 6.15 -7.28 3.72
CA VAL A 118 6.05 -8.53 2.95
C VAL A 118 6.40 -8.27 1.48
N THR A 119 5.75 -7.29 0.86
CA THR A 119 6.03 -6.91 -0.54
C THR A 119 7.47 -6.38 -0.70
N GLY A 120 7.95 -5.62 0.29
CA GLY A 120 9.34 -5.19 0.45
C GLY A 120 10.36 -6.33 0.40
N ALA A 121 10.11 -7.39 1.18
CA ALA A 121 10.98 -8.55 1.24
C ALA A 121 11.01 -9.29 -0.10
N ILE A 122 9.86 -9.43 -0.76
CA ILE A 122 9.79 -10.02 -2.11
C ILE A 122 10.61 -9.20 -3.11
N ALA A 123 10.45 -7.87 -3.11
CA ALA A 123 11.22 -6.98 -3.98
C ALA A 123 12.74 -7.05 -3.71
N LEU A 124 13.14 -7.19 -2.44
CA LEU A 124 14.53 -7.37 -2.05
C LEU A 124 15.13 -8.65 -2.65
N VAL A 125 14.44 -9.77 -2.52
CA VAL A 125 14.88 -11.07 -3.07
C VAL A 125 15.03 -10.99 -4.60
N ILE A 126 14.07 -10.37 -5.30
CA ILE A 126 14.11 -10.20 -6.76
C ILE A 126 15.30 -9.32 -7.17
N THR A 127 15.52 -8.22 -6.45
CA THR A 127 16.61 -7.27 -6.75
C THR A 127 17.98 -7.90 -6.50
N GLY A 128 18.13 -8.70 -5.44
CA GLY A 128 19.35 -9.45 -5.14
C GLY A 128 19.71 -10.41 -6.28
N ARG A 129 18.76 -11.24 -6.73
CA ARG A 129 18.96 -12.17 -7.85
C ARG A 129 19.36 -11.48 -9.16
N ARG A 130 18.80 -10.29 -9.44
CA ARG A 130 19.19 -9.50 -10.63
C ARG A 130 20.62 -8.96 -10.56
N ARG A 131 21.11 -8.61 -9.37
CA ARG A 131 22.48 -8.11 -9.19
C ARG A 131 23.50 -9.24 -9.42
N GLU A 132 23.24 -10.42 -8.90
CA GLU A 132 24.08 -11.61 -9.12
C GLU A 132 24.19 -11.97 -10.61
N GLN A 133 23.07 -12.00 -11.33
CA GLN A 133 23.06 -12.28 -12.77
C GLN A 133 23.80 -11.23 -13.61
N GLY A 134 23.80 -9.97 -13.18
CA GLY A 134 24.54 -8.89 -13.84
C GLY A 134 26.05 -8.94 -13.62
N GLN A 135 26.54 -9.68 -12.63
CA GLN A 135 27.98 -9.89 -12.38
C GLN A 135 28.55 -11.11 -13.11
N LEU A 136 27.69 -12.02 -13.57
CA LEU A 136 28.06 -13.24 -14.30
C LEU A 136 28.06 -13.06 -15.83
N ARG A 137 27.75 -11.86 -16.33
CA ARG A 137 27.78 -11.48 -17.75
C ARG A 137 28.86 -10.45 -18.00
#